data_AF-A0A484NRW3-F1
#
_entry.id   AF-A0A484NRW3-F1
#
_cell.length_a   1.000
_cell.length_b   1.000
_cell.length_c   1.000
_cell.angle_alpha   90.00
_cell.angle_beta   90.00
_cell.angle_gamma   90.00
#
_symmetry.space_group_name_H-M   'P 1'
#
loop_
_entity.id
_entity.type
_entity.pdbx_description
1 polymer ?
#
loop_
_entity_poly.entity_id
_entity_poly.type
_entity_poly.pdbx_seq_one_letter_code
_entity_poly.pdbx_strand_id
1 'polypeptide(L)'
;MCRGGRMFAPTKIWRRWHRRIPVNQKRFATASAIAASAVPSLVAARGHRIETVPEIPLVISDSAEGIEKTSNAIKILKEIGACADAEKAKDSQAIRAGRGKLLHISQGAFDCLCY
;
A
#
# COMPACT_ATOMS: atom_id res chain seq x y z
N MET A 1 -12.89 -38.90 18.91
CA MET A 1 -13.04 -37.91 17.82
C MET A 1 -13.48 -38.68 16.59
N CYS A 2 -14.58 -38.30 15.94
CA CYS A 2 -15.15 -39.04 14.80
C CYS A 2 -14.97 -38.24 13.50
N ARG A 3 -14.67 -38.90 12.38
CA ARG A 3 -14.62 -38.28 11.05
C ARG A 3 -16.01 -37.71 10.70
N GLY A 4 -16.08 -36.43 10.32
CA GLY A 4 -17.36 -35.74 10.05
C GLY A 4 -18.12 -35.28 11.30
N GLY A 5 -17.58 -35.50 12.50
CA GLY A 5 -18.13 -34.95 13.74
C GLY A 5 -17.87 -33.45 13.88
N ARG A 6 -18.56 -32.80 14.84
CA ARG A 6 -18.34 -31.38 15.13
C ARG A 6 -16.91 -31.11 15.60
N MET A 7 -16.36 -29.98 15.16
CA MET A 7 -15.07 -29.46 15.65
C MET A 7 -15.17 -29.14 17.15
N PHE A 8 -14.12 -29.44 17.92
CA PHE A 8 -14.01 -28.96 19.30
C PHE A 8 -13.80 -27.44 19.30
N ALA A 9 -14.66 -26.71 20.04
CA ALA A 9 -14.66 -25.24 20.10
C ALA A 9 -14.67 -24.55 18.71
N PRO A 10 -15.77 -24.67 17.94
CA PRO A 10 -15.89 -23.99 16.65
C PRO A 10 -15.81 -22.46 16.85
N THR A 11 -15.46 -21.73 15.78
CA THR A 11 -15.40 -20.26 15.81
C THR A 11 -16.76 -19.68 16.20
N LYS A 12 -16.79 -18.95 17.32
CA LYS A 12 -17.97 -18.24 17.82
C LYS A 12 -17.85 -16.75 17.52
N ILE A 13 -19.00 -16.07 17.47
CA ILE A 13 -19.11 -14.62 17.22
C ILE A 13 -18.44 -13.81 18.34
N TRP A 14 -18.24 -14.40 19.52
CA TRP A 14 -17.68 -13.74 20.71
C TRP A 14 -16.21 -13.30 20.61
N ARG A 15 -15.51 -13.65 19.52
CA ARG A 15 -14.15 -13.15 19.32
C ARG A 15 -14.17 -11.63 19.25
N ARG A 16 -13.44 -10.97 20.15
CA ARG A 16 -13.27 -9.51 20.09
C ARG A 16 -12.34 -9.13 18.94
N TRP A 17 -12.92 -8.66 17.84
CA TRP A 17 -12.19 -8.17 16.67
C TRP A 17 -11.61 -6.77 16.87
N HIS A 18 -12.33 -5.89 17.57
CA HIS A 18 -11.92 -4.51 17.78
C HIS A 18 -11.04 -4.35 19.01
N ARG A 19 -9.89 -3.67 18.85
CA ARG A 19 -8.99 -3.26 19.93
C ARG A 19 -9.11 -1.75 20.16
N ARG A 20 -9.35 -1.34 21.41
CA ARG A 20 -9.39 0.07 21.79
C ARG A 20 -7.95 0.57 21.91
N ILE A 21 -7.63 1.64 21.21
CA ILE A 21 -6.33 2.33 21.29
C ILE A 21 -6.63 3.77 21.74
N PRO A 22 -5.92 4.32 22.73
CA PRO A 22 -6.15 5.67 23.22
C PRO A 22 -5.83 6.71 22.13
N VAL A 23 -6.62 7.78 22.09
CA VAL A 23 -6.53 8.82 21.05
C VAL A 23 -5.15 9.47 21.03
N ASN A 24 -4.53 9.70 22.20
CA ASN A 24 -3.20 10.30 22.30
C ASN A 24 -2.11 9.45 21.63
N GLN A 25 -2.16 8.12 21.78
CA GLN A 25 -1.20 7.24 21.10
C GLN A 25 -1.41 7.24 19.58
N LYS A 26 -2.67 7.30 19.12
CA LYS A 26 -2.96 7.42 17.68
C LYS A 26 -2.39 8.72 17.11
N ARG A 27 -2.57 9.84 17.81
CA ARG A 27 -2.04 11.16 17.43
C ARG A 27 -0.50 11.16 17.40
N PHE A 28 0.12 10.51 18.38
CA PHE A 28 1.58 10.37 18.41
C PHE A 28 2.09 9.55 17.22
N ALA A 29 1.45 8.41 16.91
CA ALA A 29 1.82 7.58 15.77
C ALA A 29 1.70 8.33 14.43
N THR A 30 0.67 9.16 14.24
CA THR A 30 0.52 9.98 13.03
C THR A 30 1.61 11.06 12.93
N ALA A 31 1.94 11.73 14.03
CA ALA A 31 3.01 12.74 14.05
C ALA A 31 4.38 12.13 13.73
N SER A 32 4.68 10.96 14.30
CA SER A 32 5.91 10.22 14.01
C SER A 32 5.98 9.75 12.55
N ALA A 33 4.86 9.36 11.95
CA ALA A 33 4.83 8.97 10.54
C ALA A 33 5.14 10.13 9.60
N ILE A 34 4.61 11.34 9.87
CA ILE A 34 4.90 12.55 9.09
C ILE A 34 6.38 12.95 9.24
N ALA A 35 6.93 12.87 10.46
CA ALA A 35 8.35 13.13 10.67
C ALA A 35 9.22 12.12 9.90
N ALA A 36 8.85 10.84 9.87
CA ALA A 36 9.59 9.80 9.16
C ALA A 36 9.64 10.03 7.64
N SER A 37 8.59 10.60 7.04
CA SER A 37 8.59 10.91 5.60
C SER A 37 9.56 12.01 5.20
N ALA A 38 9.99 12.88 6.13
CA ALA A 38 10.99 13.91 5.86
C ALA A 38 12.43 13.40 5.95
N VAL A 39 12.66 12.16 6.41
CA VAL A 39 13.99 11.61 6.65
C VAL A 39 14.39 10.65 5.51
N PRO A 40 15.35 11.02 4.64
CA PRO A 40 15.70 10.21 3.45
C PRO A 40 16.16 8.78 3.78
N SER A 41 16.88 8.60 4.89
CA SER A 41 17.39 7.29 5.29
C SER A 41 16.27 6.28 5.59
N LEU A 42 15.18 6.73 6.21
CA LEU A 42 14.03 5.86 6.52
C LEU A 42 13.24 5.50 5.26
N VAL A 43 13.10 6.45 4.33
CA VAL A 43 12.38 6.24 3.07
C VAL A 43 13.17 5.28 2.16
N ALA A 44 14.50 5.42 2.09
CA ALA A 44 15.36 4.50 1.37
C ALA A 44 15.36 3.10 2.00
N ALA A 45 15.42 3.00 3.34
CA ALA A 45 15.37 1.73 4.06
C ALA A 45 14.05 0.96 3.86
N ARG A 46 12.93 1.67 3.66
CA ARG A 46 11.65 1.05 3.31
C ARG A 46 11.68 0.41 1.90
N GLY A 47 12.60 0.86 1.05
CA GLY A 47 12.80 0.36 -0.30
C GLY A 47 12.23 1.27 -1.39
N HIS A 48 12.04 2.56 -1.15
CA HIS A 48 11.71 3.50 -2.24
C HIS A 48 12.95 3.84 -3.07
N ARG A 49 12.77 4.10 -4.37
CA ARG A 49 13.84 4.58 -5.27
C ARG A 49 13.83 6.11 -5.29
N ILE A 50 14.80 6.74 -4.64
CA ILE A 50 14.78 8.19 -4.36
C ILE A 50 16.00 8.94 -4.92
N GLU A 51 16.84 8.25 -5.69
CA GLU A 51 18.11 8.79 -6.23
C GLU A 51 17.90 10.00 -7.16
N THR A 52 16.74 10.06 -7.82
CA THR A 52 16.40 11.07 -8.84
C THR A 52 15.58 12.23 -8.29
N VAL A 53 15.16 12.20 -7.03
CA VAL A 53 14.34 13.24 -6.41
C VAL A 53 15.26 14.29 -5.77
N PRO A 54 15.06 15.60 -6.02
CA PRO A 54 15.99 16.64 -5.56
C PRO A 54 16.00 16.81 -4.04
N GLU A 55 14.86 16.67 -3.38
CA GLU A 55 14.73 16.81 -1.93
C GLU A 55 13.55 16.01 -1.36
N ILE A 56 13.65 15.70 -0.08
CA ILE A 56 12.59 15.08 0.71
C ILE A 56 12.45 15.93 1.98
N PRO A 57 11.25 16.43 2.33
CA PRO A 57 9.95 16.25 1.68
C PRO A 57 9.79 17.10 0.41
N LEU A 58 9.30 16.49 -0.68
CA LEU A 58 8.98 17.22 -1.91
C LEU A 58 7.63 17.95 -1.77
N VAL A 59 7.63 19.25 -2.05
CA VAL A 59 6.42 20.09 -2.08
C VAL A 59 6.13 20.53 -3.51
N ILE A 60 4.87 20.37 -3.94
CA ILE A 60 4.40 20.71 -5.29
C ILE A 60 3.35 21.82 -5.15
N SER A 61 3.18 22.64 -6.20
CA SER A 61 2.15 23.69 -6.23
C SER A 61 0.72 23.11 -6.27
N ASP A 62 -0.23 23.84 -5.70
CA ASP A 62 -1.66 23.46 -5.64
C ASP A 62 -2.30 23.25 -7.02
N SER A 63 -1.68 23.78 -8.09
CA SER A 63 -2.12 23.59 -9.47
C SER A 63 -2.14 22.12 -9.92
N ALA A 64 -1.45 21.22 -9.21
CA ALA A 64 -1.49 19.78 -9.48
C ALA A 64 -2.85 19.12 -9.16
N GLU A 65 -3.70 19.75 -8.36
CA GLU A 65 -5.03 19.19 -8.01
C GLU A 65 -5.99 19.17 -9.20
N GLY A 66 -5.84 20.11 -10.15
CA GLY A 66 -6.73 20.27 -11.31
C GLY A 66 -6.48 19.30 -12.48
N ILE A 67 -5.68 18.25 -12.30
CA ILE A 67 -5.30 17.35 -13.39
C ILE A 67 -6.35 16.25 -13.58
N GLU A 68 -7.04 16.26 -14.71
CA GLU A 68 -8.06 15.25 -15.02
C GLU A 68 -7.49 13.97 -15.67
N LYS A 69 -6.42 14.11 -16.46
CA LYS A 69 -5.87 13.01 -17.27
C LYS A 69 -4.63 12.41 -16.63
N THR A 70 -4.61 11.09 -16.47
CA THR A 70 -3.47 10.32 -15.93
C THR A 70 -2.21 10.48 -16.79
N SER A 71 -2.36 10.66 -18.10
CA SER A 71 -1.22 10.92 -18.99
C SER A 71 -0.48 12.22 -18.65
N ASN A 72 -1.19 13.22 -18.13
CA ASN A 72 -0.58 14.47 -17.69
C ASN A 72 0.07 14.30 -16.30
N ALA A 73 -0.54 13.52 -15.40
CA ALA A 73 0.05 13.21 -14.10
C ALA A 73 1.40 12.47 -14.23
N ILE A 74 1.52 11.53 -15.19
CA ILE A 74 2.78 10.82 -15.46
C ILE A 74 3.88 11.78 -15.95
N LYS A 75 3.54 12.81 -16.75
CA LYS A 75 4.53 13.80 -17.22
C LYS A 75 5.13 14.58 -16.05
N ILE A 76 4.27 15.03 -15.13
CA ILE A 76 4.72 15.77 -13.94
C ILE A 76 5.61 14.88 -13.05
N LEU A 77 5.24 13.62 -12.84
CA LEU A 77 6.08 12.68 -12.07
C LEU A 77 7.44 12.42 -12.73
N LYS A 78 7.53 12.50 -14.07
CA LYS A 78 8.80 12.41 -14.80
C LYS A 78 9.65 13.67 -14.60
N GLU A 79 9.03 14.85 -14.68
CA GLU A 79 9.72 16.13 -14.45
C GLU A 79 10.28 16.23 -13.03
N ILE A 80 9.55 15.71 -12.05
CA ILE A 80 9.95 15.66 -10.64
C ILE A 80 11.01 14.58 -10.34
N GLY A 81 11.19 13.61 -11.24
CA GLY A 81 12.09 12.48 -11.02
C GLY A 81 11.52 11.35 -10.15
N ALA A 82 10.23 11.35 -9.83
CA ALA A 82 9.58 10.31 -9.03
C ALA A 82 9.09 9.09 -9.84
N CYS A 83 9.24 9.11 -11.17
CA CYS A 83 8.74 8.06 -12.06
C CYS A 83 9.38 6.68 -11.79
N ALA A 84 10.64 6.63 -11.36
CA ALA A 84 11.36 5.37 -11.11
C ALA A 84 10.75 4.53 -9.97
N ASP A 85 10.16 5.17 -8.95
CA ASP A 85 9.47 4.48 -7.85
C ASP A 85 8.10 3.95 -8.31
N ALA A 86 7.39 4.70 -9.15
CA ALA A 86 6.12 4.29 -9.73
C ALA A 86 6.27 3.10 -10.70
N GLU A 87 7.31 3.10 -11.53
CA GLU A 87 7.64 1.97 -12.41
C GLU A 87 8.00 0.72 -11.61
N LYS A 88 8.81 0.86 -10.55
CA LYS A 88 9.09 -0.23 -9.61
C LYS A 88 7.79 -0.83 -9.05
N ALA A 89 6.85 0.01 -8.62
CA ALA A 89 5.59 -0.46 -8.05
C ALA A 89 4.74 -1.25 -9.06
N LYS A 90 4.72 -0.81 -10.32
CA LYS A 90 4.05 -1.53 -11.42
C LYS A 90 4.66 -2.92 -11.65
N ASP A 91 5.99 -3.00 -11.67
CA ASP A 91 6.69 -4.26 -11.94
C ASP A 91 6.69 -5.21 -10.73
N SER A 92 6.47 -4.70 -9.52
CA SER A 92 6.50 -5.48 -8.27
C SER A 92 5.22 -6.29 -8.01
N GLN A 93 4.32 -6.42 -8.99
CA GLN A 93 3.08 -7.17 -8.83
C GLN A 93 3.36 -8.68 -8.81
N ALA A 94 3.36 -9.28 -7.62
CA ALA A 94 3.52 -10.72 -7.44
C ALA A 94 2.21 -11.39 -6.99
N ILE A 95 1.98 -12.61 -7.45
CA ILE A 95 0.84 -13.43 -7.02
C ILE A 95 1.09 -13.93 -5.59
N ARG A 96 0.19 -13.60 -4.67
CA ARG A 96 0.30 -14.00 -3.26
C ARG A 96 0.21 -15.52 -3.08
N ALA A 97 1.13 -16.10 -2.30
CA ALA A 97 1.08 -17.51 -1.93
C ALA A 97 -0.09 -17.81 -0.97
N GLY A 98 -0.67 -19.01 -1.08
CA GLY A 98 -1.74 -19.51 -0.20
C GLY A 98 -3.16 -19.43 -0.80
N ARG A 99 -4.18 -19.71 0.03
CA ARG A 99 -5.60 -19.82 -0.41
C ARG A 99 -6.29 -18.47 -0.64
N GLY A 100 -5.61 -17.34 -0.41
CA GLY A 100 -6.16 -16.00 -0.64
C GLY A 100 -6.50 -15.69 -2.10
N LYS A 101 -5.92 -16.45 -3.05
CA LYS A 101 -6.24 -16.36 -4.49
C LYS A 101 -7.72 -16.60 -4.77
N LEU A 102 -8.30 -17.59 -4.10
CA LEU A 102 -9.71 -17.97 -4.21
C LEU A 102 -10.65 -16.98 -3.51
N LEU A 103 -10.11 -16.08 -2.68
CA LEU A 103 -10.86 -15.16 -1.81
C LEU A 103 -10.70 -13.70 -2.25
N HIS A 104 -10.41 -13.46 -3.54
CA HIS A 104 -10.31 -12.14 -4.19
C HIS A 104 -9.12 -11.26 -3.78
N ILE A 105 -8.10 -11.80 -3.10
CA ILE A 105 -6.94 -10.99 -2.64
C ILE A 105 -5.85 -10.90 -3.73
N SER A 106 -5.90 -11.74 -4.76
CA SER A 106 -4.95 -11.71 -5.87
C SER A 106 -5.58 -12.20 -7.16
N GLN A 107 -6.26 -11.30 -7.87
CA GLN A 107 -6.37 -11.44 -9.33
C GLN A 107 -5.08 -10.87 -9.92
N GLY A 108 -4.06 -11.73 -10.04
CA GLY A 108 -3.17 -11.56 -11.18
C GLY A 108 -4.05 -11.75 -12.42
N ALA A 109 -3.85 -10.92 -13.44
CA ALA A 109 -4.51 -11.02 -14.72
C ALA A 109 -4.67 -12.49 -15.15
N PHE A 110 -5.86 -13.04 -14.93
CA PHE A 110 -6.34 -14.25 -15.56
C PHE A 110 -7.48 -13.76 -16.44
N ASP A 111 -7.11 -13.55 -17.70
CA ASP A 111 -7.96 -13.73 -18.87
C ASP A 111 -9.20 -12.82 -18.97
N CYS A 112 -8.96 -11.55 -19.28
CA CYS A 112 -9.67 -10.97 -20.41
C CYS A 112 -9.17 -11.69 -21.67
N LEU A 113 -9.76 -12.83 -22.03
CA LEU A 113 -9.84 -13.39 -23.38
C LEU A 113 -10.73 -14.65 -23.32
N CYS A 114 -11.91 -14.55 -23.94
CA CYS A 114 -12.81 -15.64 -24.34
C CYS A 114 -13.60 -16.37 -23.22
N TYR A 115 -14.65 -15.73 -22.70
CA TYR A 115 -16.06 -16.07 -23.00
C TYR A 115 -16.95 -14.87 -22.67
#